data_AF-A0A847B749-F1
#
_entry.id   AF-A0A847B749-F1
#
_cell.length_a   1.000
_cell.length_b   1.000
_cell.length_c   1.000
_cell.angle_alpha   90.00
_cell.angle_beta   90.00
_cell.angle_gamma   90.00
#
_symmetry.space_group_name_H-M   'P 1'
#
loop_
_entity.id
_entity.type
_entity.pdbx_description
1 polymer ?
#
loop_
_entity_poly.entity_id
_entity_poly.type
_entity_poly.pdbx_seq_one_letter_code
_entity_poly.pdbx_strand_id
1 'polypeptide(L)'
;IDTLTISGGIALLAIYARSLIEKGEDSKTIIEKVEKRIPYVKVTSVLHSIDYLYKGGRCSALARFGVNLFKIRPEIIMKDGNMASKKLYRGKDAVVVKKYCLDVLEDYKNIDKSIVFLASAAYPDEIIDIAEETLKSHDFKKIIRIKAGSTISAYCGDKTIGMFFIDDFGI
;
A
#
# COMPACT_ATOMS: atom_id res chain seq x y z
N ILE A 1 15.38 -2.37 13.78
CA ILE A 1 13.92 -2.48 13.56
C ILE A 1 13.71 -3.19 12.23
N ASP A 2 13.31 -4.46 12.28
CA ASP A 2 12.72 -5.11 11.10
C ASP A 2 11.28 -4.62 10.97
N THR A 3 11.01 -3.90 9.90
CA THR A 3 9.72 -3.19 9.74
C THR A 3 8.60 -4.08 9.24
N LEU A 4 8.93 -5.29 8.74
CA LEU A 4 7.99 -6.19 8.04
C LEU A 4 7.17 -5.51 6.94
N THR A 5 7.65 -4.36 6.43
CA THR A 5 6.98 -3.52 5.42
C THR A 5 7.95 -3.06 4.34
N ILE A 6 7.42 -2.36 3.35
CA ILE A 6 8.15 -1.95 2.14
C ILE A 6 7.78 -0.52 1.74
N SER A 7 8.67 0.13 0.99
CA SER A 7 8.40 1.41 0.32
C SER A 7 7.79 2.47 1.25
N GLY A 8 6.63 3.03 0.91
CA GLY A 8 5.94 4.05 1.72
C GLY A 8 5.64 3.61 3.16
N GLY A 9 5.52 2.31 3.43
CA GLY A 9 5.34 1.78 4.77
C GLY A 9 6.56 2.03 5.67
N ILE A 10 7.76 1.89 5.11
CA ILE A 10 9.01 2.20 5.82
C ILE A 10 9.08 3.71 6.09
N ALA A 11 8.69 4.52 5.11
CA ALA A 11 8.67 5.97 5.24
C ALA A 11 7.70 6.44 6.35
N LEU A 12 6.52 5.82 6.48
CA LEU A 12 5.56 6.12 7.55
C LEU A 12 6.17 5.91 8.94
N LEU A 13 6.84 4.76 9.15
CA LEU A 13 7.50 4.46 10.42
C LEU A 13 8.67 5.41 10.70
N ALA A 14 9.44 5.79 9.68
CA ALA A 14 10.53 6.75 9.82
C ALA A 14 10.01 8.17 10.18
N ILE A 15 8.90 8.59 9.57
CA ILE A 15 8.25 9.88 9.89
C ILE A 15 7.70 9.84 11.33
N TYR A 16 7.08 8.73 11.75
CA TYR A 16 6.63 8.58 13.12
C TYR A 16 7.79 8.64 14.12
N ALA A 17 8.89 7.92 13.86
CA ALA A 17 10.09 7.96 14.69
C ALA A 17 10.64 9.38 14.84
N ARG A 18 10.70 10.13 13.73
CA ARG A 18 11.07 11.55 13.76
C ARG A 18 10.15 12.38 14.65
N SER A 19 8.83 12.16 14.59
CA SER A 19 7.88 12.89 15.44
C SER A 19 8.07 12.62 16.94
N LEU A 20 8.57 11.43 17.30
CA LEU A 20 8.88 11.08 18.69
C LEU A 20 10.19 11.76 19.14
N ILE A 21 11.19 11.85 18.26
CA ILE A 21 12.42 12.62 18.51
C ILE A 21 12.08 14.09 18.77
N GLU A 22 11.20 14.67 17.96
CA GLU A 22 10.76 16.07 18.12
C GLU A 22 9.98 16.29 19.43
N LYS A 23 9.41 15.23 20.02
CA LYS A 23 8.77 15.25 21.35
C LYS A 23 9.75 15.03 22.51
N GLY A 24 11.04 14.81 22.23
CA GLY A 24 12.08 14.60 23.24
C GLY A 24 12.14 13.19 23.81
N GLU A 25 11.55 12.20 23.14
CA GLU A 25 11.60 10.81 23.57
C GLU A 25 13.02 10.23 23.41
N ASP A 26 13.43 9.35 24.34
CA ASP A 26 14.71 8.67 24.25
C ASP A 26 14.70 7.54 23.20
N SER A 27 15.89 7.10 22.79
CA SER A 27 16.05 6.11 21.71
C SER A 27 15.37 4.77 22.01
N LYS A 28 15.37 4.31 23.27
CA LYS A 28 14.74 3.03 23.64
C LYS A 28 13.23 3.14 23.53
N THR A 29 12.65 4.23 24.04
CA THR A 29 11.21 4.51 23.95
C THR A 29 10.76 4.67 22.48
N ILE A 30 11.57 5.31 21.64
CA ILE A 30 11.29 5.44 20.20
C ILE A 30 11.22 4.07 19.54
N ILE A 31 12.22 3.20 19.77
CA ILE A 31 12.25 1.85 19.19
C ILE A 31 11.01 1.07 19.61
N GLU A 32 10.67 1.05 20.90
CA GLU A 32 9.50 0.32 21.40
C GLU A 32 8.19 0.83 20.80
N LYS A 33 8.01 2.15 20.67
CA LYS A 33 6.81 2.75 20.07
C LYS A 33 6.72 2.45 18.57
N VAL A 34 7.82 2.56 17.83
CA VAL A 34 7.86 2.25 16.39
C VAL A 34 7.54 0.78 16.16
N GLU A 35 8.13 -0.14 16.95
CA GLU A 35 7.88 -1.57 16.83
C GLU A 35 6.42 -1.93 17.11
N LYS A 36 5.80 -1.32 18.13
CA LYS A 36 4.37 -1.46 18.40
C LYS A 36 3.49 -0.93 17.29
N ARG A 37 3.98 0.02 16.48
CA ARG A 37 3.22 0.63 15.38
C ARG A 37 3.27 -0.16 14.07
N ILE A 38 4.26 -1.05 13.91
CA ILE A 38 4.45 -1.88 12.70
C ILE A 38 3.16 -2.62 12.26
N PRO A 39 2.41 -3.33 13.13
CA PRO A 39 1.23 -4.10 12.72
C PRO A 39 0.09 -3.25 12.13
N TYR A 40 0.11 -1.94 12.41
CA TYR A 40 -0.87 -0.98 11.96
C TYR A 40 -0.51 -0.37 10.60
N VAL A 41 0.72 -0.54 10.12
CA VAL A 41 1.12 -0.11 8.77
C VAL A 41 0.42 -1.00 7.75
N LYS A 42 -0.40 -0.39 6.90
CA LYS A 42 -1.09 -1.07 5.81
C LYS A 42 -0.36 -0.81 4.50
N VAL A 43 -0.12 -1.89 3.78
CA VAL A 43 0.38 -1.89 2.41
C VAL A 43 -0.63 -2.64 1.58
N THR A 44 -1.23 -1.94 0.63
CA THR A 44 -2.17 -2.52 -0.33
C THR A 44 -1.89 -1.99 -1.71
N SER A 45 -2.13 -2.82 -2.73
CA SER A 45 -1.94 -2.45 -4.13
C SER A 45 -2.86 -3.25 -5.03
N VAL A 46 -3.31 -2.63 -6.12
CA VAL A 46 -4.00 -3.34 -7.20
C VAL A 46 -3.06 -3.44 -8.40
N LEU A 47 -2.89 -4.68 -8.87
CA LEU A 47 -1.97 -5.01 -9.97
C LEU A 47 -2.75 -5.30 -11.24
N HIS A 48 -2.14 -5.01 -12.39
CA HIS A 48 -2.68 -5.40 -13.68
C HIS A 48 -2.46 -6.89 -13.99
N SER A 49 -1.29 -7.42 -13.63
CA SER A 49 -0.95 -8.83 -13.72
C SER A 49 -0.21 -9.26 -12.46
N ILE A 50 -0.35 -10.54 -12.13
CA ILE A 50 0.33 -11.18 -11.01
C ILE A 50 1.57 -11.98 -11.43
N ASP A 51 1.85 -12.05 -12.73
CA ASP A 51 2.90 -12.92 -13.25
C ASP A 51 4.25 -12.62 -12.62
N TYR A 52 4.55 -11.35 -12.39
CA TYR A 52 5.79 -10.89 -11.76
C TYR A 52 5.88 -11.34 -10.29
N LEU A 53 4.79 -11.23 -9.52
CA LEU A 53 4.76 -11.67 -8.12
C LEU A 53 4.91 -13.18 -7.99
N TYR A 54 4.23 -13.91 -8.87
CA TYR A 54 4.27 -15.37 -8.89
C TYR A 54 5.66 -15.87 -9.31
N LYS A 55 6.18 -15.41 -10.46
CA LYS A 55 7.51 -15.79 -10.95
C LYS A 55 8.64 -15.37 -10.01
N GLY A 56 8.47 -14.24 -9.31
CA GLY A 56 9.40 -13.77 -8.29
C GLY A 56 9.29 -14.49 -6.94
N GLY A 57 8.37 -15.44 -6.78
CA GLY A 57 8.18 -16.21 -5.55
C GLY A 57 7.62 -15.42 -4.37
N ARG A 58 7.06 -14.23 -4.61
CA ARG A 58 6.61 -13.31 -3.54
C ARG A 58 5.14 -13.44 -3.17
N CYS A 59 4.34 -14.18 -3.95
CA CYS A 59 2.96 -14.47 -3.58
C CYS A 59 2.53 -15.86 -4.08
N SER A 60 2.58 -16.86 -3.18
CA SER A 60 2.26 -18.27 -3.46
C SER A 60 0.76 -18.55 -3.52
N ALA A 61 -0.06 -17.70 -2.89
CA ALA A 61 -1.53 -17.78 -2.91
C ALA A 61 -2.10 -17.75 -4.34
N LEU A 62 -1.30 -17.24 -5.27
CA LEU A 62 -1.67 -17.06 -6.66
C LEU A 62 -1.57 -18.32 -7.53
N ALA A 63 -0.87 -19.37 -7.05
CA ALA A 63 -0.82 -20.67 -7.72
C ALA A 63 -2.21 -21.28 -7.99
N ARG A 64 -3.22 -20.80 -7.25
CA ARG A 64 -4.62 -21.25 -7.33
C ARG A 64 -5.42 -20.64 -8.48
N PHE A 65 -4.94 -19.55 -9.12
CA PHE A 65 -5.76 -18.80 -10.08
C PHE A 65 -5.83 -19.38 -11.49
N GLY A 66 -5.03 -20.41 -11.81
CA GLY A 66 -5.08 -21.10 -13.10
C GLY A 66 -4.84 -20.18 -14.32
N VAL A 67 -4.96 -20.74 -15.52
CA VAL A 67 -4.57 -20.10 -16.80
C VAL A 67 -5.53 -18.98 -17.26
N ASN A 68 -6.66 -18.77 -16.57
CA ASN A 68 -7.78 -17.93 -17.03
C ASN A 68 -7.87 -16.54 -16.36
N LEU A 69 -6.74 -15.94 -15.98
CA LEU A 69 -6.67 -14.61 -15.39
C LEU A 69 -6.83 -13.46 -16.40
N PHE A 70 -7.50 -13.68 -17.54
CA PHE A 70 -7.67 -12.61 -18.52
C PHE A 70 -8.59 -11.52 -17.93
N LYS A 71 -8.03 -10.33 -17.70
CA LYS A 71 -8.69 -9.12 -17.17
C LYS A 71 -9.08 -9.14 -15.68
N ILE A 72 -8.49 -10.01 -14.86
CA ILE A 72 -8.64 -9.92 -13.40
C ILE A 72 -7.46 -9.15 -12.80
N ARG A 73 -7.76 -8.19 -11.93
CA ARG A 73 -6.79 -7.33 -11.24
C ARG A 73 -6.87 -7.58 -9.74
N PRO A 74 -5.93 -8.32 -9.15
CA PRO A 74 -5.98 -8.62 -7.74
C PRO A 74 -5.50 -7.44 -6.92
N GLU A 75 -6.18 -7.22 -5.80
CA GLU A 75 -5.64 -6.52 -4.66
C GLU A 75 -4.65 -7.43 -3.95
N ILE A 76 -3.45 -6.92 -3.72
CA ILE A 76 -2.40 -7.53 -2.94
C ILE A 76 -2.20 -6.69 -1.70
N ILE A 77 -2.33 -7.33 -0.55
CA ILE A 77 -2.04 -6.75 0.75
C ILE A 77 -0.82 -7.41 1.36
N MET A 78 -0.21 -6.73 2.31
CA MET A 78 0.83 -7.31 3.14
C MET A 78 0.26 -7.72 4.50
N LYS A 79 0.55 -8.96 4.91
CA LYS A 79 0.17 -9.54 6.18
C LYS A 79 1.37 -10.29 6.75
N ASP A 80 1.80 -9.93 7.96
CA ASP A 80 2.91 -10.56 8.66
C ASP A 80 4.17 -10.68 7.77
N GLY A 81 4.54 -9.59 7.08
CA GLY A 81 5.70 -9.53 6.17
C GLY A 81 5.53 -10.27 4.83
N ASN A 82 4.38 -10.89 4.58
CA ASN A 82 4.10 -11.68 3.37
C ASN A 82 3.01 -11.04 2.51
N MET A 83 3.09 -11.22 1.18
CA MET A 83 2.05 -10.73 0.26
C MET A 83 0.93 -11.75 0.10
N ALA A 84 -0.31 -11.28 0.23
CA ALA A 84 -1.52 -12.08 0.08
C ALA A 84 -2.51 -11.37 -0.85
N SER A 85 -3.25 -12.15 -1.65
CA SER A 85 -4.37 -11.61 -2.42
C SER A 85 -5.59 -11.44 -1.53
N LYS A 86 -6.27 -10.29 -1.64
CA LYS A 86 -7.45 -9.94 -0.83
C LYS A 86 -8.74 -9.93 -1.65
N LYS A 87 -8.83 -9.05 -2.64
CA LYS A 87 -9.98 -8.85 -3.51
C LYS A 87 -9.57 -9.00 -4.97
N LEU A 88 -10.54 -9.28 -5.84
CA LEU A 88 -10.34 -9.38 -7.28
C LEU A 88 -11.22 -8.36 -7.99
N TYR A 89 -10.61 -7.54 -8.83
CA TYR A 89 -11.29 -6.53 -9.63
C TYR A 89 -11.32 -6.93 -11.10
N ARG A 90 -12.28 -6.36 -11.84
CA ARG A 90 -12.40 -6.51 -13.29
C ARG A 90 -13.00 -5.23 -13.87
N GLY A 91 -12.50 -4.81 -15.03
CA GLY A 91 -13.02 -3.63 -15.73
C GLY A 91 -11.92 -2.76 -16.32
N LYS A 92 -12.28 -1.53 -16.70
CA LYS A 92 -11.33 -0.50 -17.18
C LYS A 92 -10.49 0.04 -16.02
N ASP A 93 -9.29 0.57 -16.31
CA ASP A 93 -8.34 1.07 -15.30
C ASP A 93 -8.97 2.06 -14.33
N ALA A 94 -9.60 3.12 -14.85
CA ALA A 94 -10.29 4.13 -14.06
C ALA A 94 -11.33 3.55 -13.07
N VAL A 95 -12.14 2.59 -13.53
CA VAL A 95 -13.19 1.97 -12.71
C VAL A 95 -12.58 1.12 -11.60
N VAL A 96 -11.56 0.32 -11.94
CA VAL A 96 -10.90 -0.56 -10.96
C VAL A 96 -10.14 0.27 -9.92
N VAL A 97 -9.37 1.27 -10.34
CA VAL A 97 -8.57 2.08 -9.41
C VAL A 97 -9.46 2.86 -8.45
N LYS A 98 -10.52 3.51 -8.95
CA LYS A 98 -11.49 4.19 -8.09
C LYS A 98 -12.14 3.23 -7.10
N LYS A 99 -12.62 2.07 -7.57
CA LYS A 99 -13.25 1.06 -6.72
C LYS A 99 -12.27 0.51 -5.68
N TYR A 100 -11.04 0.22 -6.08
CA TYR A 100 -9.97 -0.22 -5.18
C TYR A 100 -9.74 0.78 -4.05
N CYS A 101 -9.58 2.07 -4.35
CA CYS A 101 -9.40 3.10 -3.34
C CYS A 101 -10.59 3.15 -2.37
N LEU A 102 -11.83 3.15 -2.88
CA LEU A 102 -13.04 3.18 -2.05
C LEU A 102 -13.15 1.94 -1.16
N ASP A 103 -12.95 0.75 -1.73
CA ASP A 103 -13.01 -0.52 -1.00
C ASP A 103 -11.95 -0.57 0.12
N VAL A 104 -10.73 -0.05 -0.11
CA VAL A 104 -9.71 0.03 0.93
C VAL A 104 -10.11 1.00 2.04
N LEU A 105 -10.65 2.17 1.69
CA LEU A 105 -11.09 3.16 2.68
C LEU A 105 -12.28 2.66 3.52
N GLU A 106 -13.08 1.74 2.99
CA GLU A 106 -14.16 1.06 3.72
C GLU A 106 -13.62 -0.08 4.61
N ASP A 107 -12.62 -0.84 4.13
CA ASP A 107 -12.08 -2.00 4.85
C ASP A 107 -11.29 -1.61 6.12
N TYR A 108 -10.70 -0.41 6.17
CA TYR A 108 -9.90 0.08 7.29
C TYR A 108 -10.58 1.27 7.95
N LYS A 109 -11.05 1.07 9.19
CA LYS A 109 -11.92 2.03 9.88
C LYS A 109 -11.16 3.08 10.70
N ASN A 110 -9.88 2.83 11.00
CA ASN A 110 -9.10 3.60 11.95
C ASN A 110 -7.91 4.28 11.26
N ILE A 111 -8.06 4.63 9.98
CA ILE A 111 -6.98 5.19 9.18
C ILE A 111 -6.50 6.52 9.79
N ASP A 112 -5.21 6.60 10.08
CA ASP A 112 -4.51 7.84 10.37
C ASP A 112 -4.49 8.70 9.08
N LYS A 113 -5.32 9.74 9.07
CA LYS A 113 -5.48 10.67 7.94
C LYS A 113 -4.35 11.69 7.82
N SER A 114 -3.30 11.62 8.64
CA SER A 114 -2.18 12.56 8.56
C SER A 114 -1.42 12.46 7.24
N ILE A 115 -1.08 11.25 6.81
CA ILE A 115 -0.30 10.98 5.60
C ILE A 115 -0.75 9.67 4.96
N VAL A 116 -0.98 9.71 3.65
CA VAL A 116 -1.04 8.51 2.81
C VAL A 116 -0.03 8.63 1.67
N PHE A 117 0.72 7.57 1.42
CA PHE A 117 1.52 7.46 0.21
C PHE A 117 0.72 6.76 -0.88
N LEU A 118 0.67 7.36 -2.05
CA LEU A 118 0.11 6.78 -3.26
C LEU A 118 1.25 6.38 -4.18
N ALA A 119 1.56 5.08 -4.25
CA ALA A 119 2.61 4.58 -5.12
C ALA A 119 2.06 4.14 -6.47
N SER A 120 2.80 4.41 -7.54
CA SER A 120 2.47 3.91 -8.88
C SER A 120 3.69 3.35 -9.61
N ALA A 121 3.45 2.33 -10.43
CA ALA A 121 4.42 1.75 -11.35
C ALA A 121 3.83 1.81 -12.77
N ALA A 122 4.38 2.69 -13.63
CA ALA A 122 4.03 2.80 -15.05
C ALA A 122 2.52 2.90 -15.34
N TYR A 123 1.76 3.59 -14.48
CA TYR A 123 0.38 4.04 -14.78
C TYR A 123 0.41 5.42 -15.45
N PRO A 124 -0.50 5.70 -16.40
CA PRO A 124 -0.75 7.07 -16.86
C PRO A 124 -1.20 7.98 -15.72
N ASP A 125 -0.80 9.25 -15.76
CA ASP A 125 -1.11 10.23 -14.71
C ASP A 125 -2.62 10.40 -14.48
N GLU A 126 -3.42 10.37 -15.54
CA GLU A 126 -4.89 10.42 -15.46
C GLU A 126 -5.51 9.32 -14.56
N ILE A 127 -4.87 8.15 -14.47
CA ILE A 127 -5.33 7.07 -13.59
C ILE A 127 -4.87 7.29 -12.15
N ILE A 128 -3.67 7.85 -11.98
CA ILE A 128 -3.13 8.21 -10.66
C ILE A 128 -3.96 9.35 -10.05
N ASP A 129 -4.38 10.31 -10.89
CA ASP A 129 -5.24 11.44 -10.49
C ASP A 129 -6.57 10.95 -9.92
N ILE A 130 -7.20 9.94 -10.52
CA ILE A 130 -8.44 9.34 -10.01
C ILE A 130 -8.26 8.80 -8.58
N ALA A 131 -7.15 8.10 -8.32
CA ALA A 131 -6.86 7.60 -6.98
C ALA A 131 -6.61 8.74 -5.99
N GLU A 132 -5.85 9.75 -6.40
CA GLU A 132 -5.57 10.91 -5.55
C GLU A 132 -6.84 11.72 -5.24
N GLU A 133 -7.69 11.98 -6.22
CA GLU A 133 -8.99 12.65 -6.03
C GLU A 133 -9.90 11.86 -5.09
N THR A 134 -9.91 10.53 -5.23
CA THR A 134 -10.67 9.66 -4.31
C THR A 134 -10.12 9.76 -2.88
N LEU A 135 -8.81 9.86 -2.69
CA LEU A 135 -8.22 10.08 -1.37
C LEU A 135 -8.51 11.49 -0.84
N LYS A 136 -8.46 12.53 -1.69
CA LYS A 136 -8.77 13.92 -1.30
C LYS A 136 -10.20 14.05 -0.78
N SER A 137 -11.16 13.31 -1.33
CA SER A 137 -12.54 13.32 -0.85
C SER A 137 -12.77 12.57 0.47
N HIS A 138 -11.72 12.01 1.08
CA HIS A 138 -11.76 11.26 2.35
C HIS A 138 -10.80 11.85 3.40
N ASP A 139 -10.65 13.17 3.42
CA ASP A 139 -10.05 13.98 4.49
C ASP A 139 -8.58 13.66 4.84
N PHE A 140 -7.79 13.12 3.91
CA PHE A 140 -6.34 13.01 4.11
C PHE A 140 -5.69 14.40 4.09
N LYS A 141 -4.93 14.71 5.15
CA LYS A 141 -4.19 15.98 5.28
C LYS A 141 -3.05 16.08 4.28
N LYS A 142 -2.40 14.95 3.99
CA LYS A 142 -1.28 14.88 3.04
C LYS A 142 -1.35 13.60 2.22
N ILE A 143 -1.36 13.76 0.91
CA ILE A 143 -1.23 12.66 -0.05
C ILE A 143 0.11 12.85 -0.76
N ILE A 144 0.99 11.84 -0.67
CA ILE A 144 2.32 11.89 -1.27
C ILE A 144 2.38 10.87 -2.39
N ARG A 145 2.46 11.35 -3.64
CA ARG A 145 2.72 10.48 -4.79
C ARG A 145 4.17 10.00 -4.74
N ILE A 146 4.37 8.70 -4.91
CA ILE A 146 5.71 8.09 -5.04
C ILE A 146 5.74 7.18 -6.26
N LYS A 147 6.87 7.17 -6.97
CA LYS A 147 7.10 6.18 -8.02
C LYS A 147 7.64 4.91 -7.39
N ALA A 148 7.11 3.75 -7.77
CA ALA A 148 7.67 2.47 -7.37
C ALA A 148 9.11 2.35 -7.85
N GLY A 149 10.03 2.01 -6.94
CA GLY A 149 11.44 1.78 -7.28
C GLY A 149 11.62 0.53 -8.16
N SER A 150 12.83 0.34 -8.69
CA SER A 150 13.16 -0.81 -9.56
C SER A 150 12.88 -2.16 -8.90
N THR A 151 13.25 -2.33 -7.62
CA THR A 151 13.00 -3.57 -6.88
C THR A 151 11.50 -3.88 -6.78
N ILE A 152 10.67 -2.91 -6.40
CA ILE A 152 9.22 -3.11 -6.27
C ILE A 152 8.60 -3.38 -7.65
N SER A 153 9.00 -2.61 -8.66
CA SER A 153 8.47 -2.73 -10.02
C SER A 153 8.79 -4.10 -10.64
N ALA A 154 9.96 -4.68 -10.34
CA ALA A 154 10.33 -6.02 -10.80
C ALA A 154 9.38 -7.13 -10.30
N TYR A 155 8.72 -6.91 -9.15
CA TYR A 155 7.79 -7.88 -8.57
C TYR A 155 6.33 -7.53 -8.83
N CYS A 156 5.94 -6.27 -8.83
CA CYS A 156 4.54 -5.88 -9.02
C CYS A 156 4.14 -5.74 -10.50
N GLY A 157 5.11 -5.55 -11.40
CA GLY A 157 4.84 -5.31 -12.81
C GLY A 157 4.35 -3.88 -13.10
N ASP A 158 4.15 -3.61 -14.38
CA ASP A 158 3.59 -2.36 -14.88
C ASP A 158 2.11 -2.23 -14.50
N LYS A 159 1.59 -1.00 -14.58
CA LYS A 159 0.20 -0.68 -14.24
C LYS A 159 -0.18 -1.20 -12.85
N THR A 160 0.65 -0.88 -11.87
CA THR A 160 0.37 -1.10 -10.44
C THR A 160 0.14 0.22 -9.73
N ILE A 161 -0.89 0.29 -8.88
CA ILE A 161 -1.11 1.41 -7.96
C ILE A 161 -1.34 0.88 -6.56
N GLY A 162 -0.77 1.55 -5.56
CA GLY A 162 -0.79 1.09 -4.17
C GLY A 162 -0.87 2.23 -3.17
N MET A 163 -1.36 1.91 -1.99
CA MET A 163 -1.53 2.85 -0.89
C MET A 163 -0.81 2.35 0.35
N PHE A 164 -0.18 3.28 1.05
CA PHE A 164 0.50 3.05 2.32
C PHE A 164 -0.03 4.05 3.33
N PHE A 165 -0.53 3.56 4.45
CA PHE A 165 -1.05 4.37 5.55
C PHE A 165 -0.96 3.59 6.87
N ILE A 166 -1.22 4.25 7.99
CA ILE A 166 -1.33 3.61 9.30
C ILE A 166 -2.81 3.52 9.67
N ASP A 167 -3.24 2.42 10.28
CA ASP A 167 -4.63 2.15 10.69
C ASP A 167 -4.71 1.96 12.22
N ASP A 168 -4.47 3.03 12.98
CA ASP A 168 -4.45 3.03 14.45
C ASP A 168 -5.04 4.29 15.12
N PHE A 169 -5.83 5.09 14.39
CA PHE A 169 -6.33 6.41 14.81
C PHE A 169 -5.26 7.50 14.99
N GLY A 170 -4.03 7.29 14.54
CA GLY A 170 -2.99 8.32 14.64
C GLY A 170 -2.44 8.53 16.05
N ILE A 171 -2.53 7.51 16.91
CA ILE A 171 -2.03 7.50 18.29
C ILE A 171 -0.50 7.38 18.39
#